data_AF-A0A4E9ESE1-F1
#
_entry.id   AF-A0A4E9ESE1-F1
#
_cell.length_a   1.000
_cell.length_b   1.000
_cell.length_c   1.000
_cell.angle_alpha   90.00
_cell.angle_beta   90.00
_cell.angle_gamma   90.00
#
_symmetry.space_group_name_H-M   'P 1'
#
loop_
_entity.id
_entity.type
_entity.pdbx_description
1 polymer ?
#
loop_
_entity_poly.entity_id
_entity_poly.type
_entity_poly.pdbx_seq_one_letter_code
_entity_poly.pdbx_strand_id
1 'polypeptide(L)'
;MCFRYLYFLSICVVLLMKAEEKSELKKIFKYIFTHPKECGDPFENDKEWIPAHRLCTTKCDIHVDICMKNVKSDKQRCQKLPADCIKGLKNL
;
A
#
# COMPACT_ATOMS: atom_id res chain seq x y z
N MET A 1 -2.94 -24.96 -30.48
CA MET A 1 -3.96 -24.29 -29.63
C MET A 1 -3.53 -24.12 -28.18
N CYS A 2 -2.70 -25.01 -27.62
CA CYS A 2 -2.28 -24.94 -26.20
C CYS A 2 -1.48 -23.68 -25.83
N PHE A 3 -0.54 -23.21 -26.66
CA PHE A 3 0.25 -22.02 -26.35
C PHE A 3 -0.59 -20.75 -26.15
N ARG A 4 -1.62 -20.57 -26.99
CA ARG A 4 -2.53 -19.42 -26.87
C ARG A 4 -3.32 -19.48 -25.55
N TYR A 5 -3.78 -20.68 -25.16
CA TYR A 5 -4.47 -20.89 -23.89
C TYR A 5 -3.55 -20.65 -22.69
N LEU A 6 -2.32 -21.18 -22.71
CA LEU A 6 -1.32 -20.94 -21.67
C LEU A 6 -0.97 -19.46 -21.51
N TYR A 7 -0.87 -18.72 -22.62
CA TYR A 7 -0.64 -17.27 -22.60
C TYR A 7 -1.83 -16.49 -22.03
N PHE A 8 -3.06 -16.88 -22.39
CA PHE A 8 -4.25 -16.28 -21.77
C PHE A 8 -4.33 -16.58 -20.27
N LEU A 9 -4.03 -17.82 -19.85
CA LEU A 9 -4.00 -18.19 -18.43
C LEU A 9 -2.95 -17.38 -17.66
N SER A 10 -1.73 -17.20 -18.19
CA SER A 10 -0.69 -16.44 -17.50
C SER A 10 -1.07 -14.96 -17.35
N ILE A 11 -1.66 -14.35 -18.38
CA ILE A 11 -2.21 -12.97 -18.29
C ILE A 11 -3.30 -12.91 -17.23
N CYS A 12 -4.24 -13.86 -17.21
CA CYS A 12 -5.30 -13.90 -16.21
C CYS A 12 -4.73 -13.99 -14.79
N VAL A 13 -3.74 -14.84 -14.54
CA VAL A 13 -3.07 -14.94 -13.24
C VAL A 13 -2.40 -13.62 -12.85
N VAL A 14 -1.66 -12.99 -13.76
CA VAL A 14 -1.02 -11.68 -13.49
C VAL A 14 -2.05 -10.60 -13.17
N LEU A 15 -3.18 -10.57 -13.89
CA LEU A 15 -4.27 -9.62 -13.62
C LEU A 15 -4.93 -9.88 -12.26
N LEU A 16 -5.15 -11.14 -11.89
CA LEU A 16 -5.71 -11.53 -10.59
C LEU A 16 -4.77 -11.12 -9.45
N MET A 17 -3.47 -11.40 -9.57
CA MET A 17 -2.47 -11.01 -8.56
C MET A 17 -2.43 -9.48 -8.38
N LYS A 18 -2.45 -8.72 -9.49
CA LYS A 18 -2.52 -7.24 -9.42
C LYS A 18 -3.84 -6.74 -8.83
N ALA A 19 -4.94 -7.46 -9.02
CA ALA A 19 -6.23 -7.10 -8.44
C ALA A 19 -6.25 -7.36 -6.92
N GLU A 20 -5.67 -8.47 -6.49
CA GLU A 20 -5.49 -8.84 -5.09
C GLU A 20 -4.61 -7.82 -4.35
N GLU A 21 -3.42 -7.50 -4.89
CA GLU A 21 -2.54 -6.49 -4.31
C GLU A 21 -3.22 -5.12 -4.15
N LYS A 22 -3.99 -4.69 -5.17
CA LYS A 22 -4.78 -3.45 -5.09
C LYS A 22 -5.90 -3.52 -4.04
N SER A 23 -6.49 -4.70 -3.84
CA SER A 23 -7.52 -4.93 -2.84
C SER A 23 -6.93 -4.84 -1.43
N GLU A 24 -5.80 -5.51 -1.19
CA GLU A 24 -5.09 -5.48 0.08
C GLU A 24 -4.60 -4.07 0.42
N LEU A 25 -3.98 -3.37 -0.53
CA LEU A 25 -3.57 -1.97 -0.34
C LEU A 25 -4.75 -1.08 0.07
N LYS A 26 -5.92 -1.27 -0.55
CA LYS A 26 -7.14 -0.51 -0.22
C LYS A 26 -7.63 -0.81 1.20
N LYS A 27 -7.59 -2.08 1.65
CA LYS A 27 -7.98 -2.47 3.01
C LYS A 27 -7.05 -1.86 4.05
N ILE A 28 -5.75 -1.94 3.83
CA ILE A 28 -4.72 -1.39 4.73
C ILE A 28 -4.88 0.13 4.87
N PHE A 29 -4.99 0.85 3.74
CA PHE A 29 -5.21 2.30 3.79
C PHE A 29 -6.53 2.67 4.46
N LYS A 30 -7.61 1.92 4.21
CA LYS A 30 -8.87 2.10 4.92
C LYS A 30 -8.66 1.94 6.43
N TYR A 31 -7.94 0.89 6.85
CA TYR A 31 -7.67 0.65 8.27
C TYR A 31 -6.89 1.81 8.90
N ILE A 32 -5.80 2.25 8.27
CA ILE A 32 -4.96 3.36 8.77
C ILE A 32 -5.81 4.62 8.96
N PHE A 33 -6.62 4.99 7.97
CA PHE A 33 -7.45 6.21 8.06
C PHE A 33 -8.64 6.09 9.03
N THR A 34 -9.11 4.89 9.36
CA THR A 34 -10.17 4.71 10.35
C THR A 34 -9.66 4.52 11.77
N HIS A 35 -8.35 4.35 11.96
CA HIS A 35 -7.69 4.10 13.25
C HIS A 35 -6.59 5.14 13.54
N PRO A 36 -6.92 6.45 13.56
CA PRO A 36 -5.92 7.50 13.76
C PRO A 36 -5.29 7.47 15.17
N LYS A 37 -5.94 6.85 16.16
CA LYS A 37 -5.36 6.70 17.51
C LYS A 37 -4.20 5.72 17.52
N GLU A 38 -4.32 4.62 16.79
CA GLU A 38 -3.34 3.55 16.70
C GLU A 38 -2.29 3.83 15.64
N CYS A 39 -2.68 4.43 14.51
CA CYS A 39 -1.84 4.66 13.34
C CYS A 39 -1.27 6.08 13.23
N GLY A 40 -1.83 7.04 13.96
CA GLY A 40 -1.58 8.47 13.74
C GLY A 40 -2.30 9.00 12.50
N ASP A 41 -2.30 10.32 12.34
CA ASP A 41 -2.72 10.96 11.09
C ASP A 41 -1.50 11.08 10.13
N PRO A 42 -1.53 10.41 8.96
CA PRO A 42 -0.47 10.53 7.96
C PRO A 42 -0.24 11.94 7.42
N PHE A 43 -1.16 12.89 7.62
CA PHE A 43 -1.06 14.26 7.13
C PHE A 43 -0.61 15.29 8.19
N GLU A 44 -0.61 14.92 9.47
CA GLU A 44 -0.45 15.87 10.57
C GLU A 44 1.01 16.34 10.75
N ASN A 45 1.97 15.44 10.58
CA ASN A 45 3.36 15.70 10.96
C ASN A 45 4.16 16.48 9.91
N ASP A 46 3.88 16.33 8.62
CA ASP A 46 4.70 16.92 7.57
C ASP A 46 3.89 17.17 6.30
N LYS A 47 3.49 18.44 6.08
CA LYS A 47 2.72 18.86 4.91
C LYS A 47 3.47 18.64 3.59
N GLU A 48 4.79 18.44 3.62
CA GLU A 48 5.56 18.15 2.42
C GLU A 48 5.51 16.66 2.04
N TRP A 49 5.00 15.78 2.90
CA TRP A 49 4.92 14.35 2.66
C TRP A 49 3.50 13.83 2.79
N ILE A 50 2.97 13.29 1.71
CA ILE A 50 1.61 12.73 1.66
C ILE A 50 1.65 11.23 1.38
N PRO A 51 0.65 10.45 1.79
CA PRO A 51 0.60 9.04 1.43
C PRO A 51 0.51 8.84 -0.09
N ALA A 52 1.44 8.06 -0.64
CA ALA A 52 1.53 7.80 -2.08
C ALA A 52 0.41 6.87 -2.58
N HIS A 53 -0.14 6.01 -1.70
CA HIS A 53 -1.16 5.04 -2.04
C HIS A 53 -0.77 4.21 -3.28
N ARG A 54 -1.59 4.18 -4.33
CA ARG A 54 -1.33 3.48 -5.60
C ARG A 54 -0.15 4.02 -6.41
N LEU A 55 0.40 5.18 -6.03
CA LEU A 55 1.53 5.81 -6.71
C LEU A 55 2.87 5.43 -6.09
N CYS A 56 2.87 4.53 -5.10
CA CYS A 56 4.11 4.03 -4.53
C CYS A 56 4.90 3.21 -5.58
N THR A 57 6.13 3.61 -5.84
CA THR A 57 7.09 2.92 -6.72
C THR A 57 8.24 2.32 -5.92
N THR A 58 8.41 2.71 -4.65
CA THR A 58 9.36 2.10 -3.71
C THR A 58 8.82 0.80 -3.13
N LYS A 59 9.71 -0.16 -2.87
CA LYS A 59 9.36 -1.42 -2.19
C LYS A 59 9.18 -1.18 -0.68
N CYS A 60 7.98 -0.78 -0.28
CA CYS A 60 7.57 -0.73 1.12
C CYS A 60 6.81 -2.01 1.48
N ASP A 61 6.98 -2.49 2.71
CA ASP A 61 6.12 -3.57 3.22
C ASP A 61 4.81 -2.94 3.70
N ILE A 62 3.73 -3.20 2.97
CA ILE A 62 2.41 -2.63 3.22
C ILE A 62 1.84 -2.98 4.60
N HIS A 63 2.34 -4.04 5.27
CA HIS A 63 1.88 -4.45 6.59
C HIS A 63 2.58 -3.74 7.75
N VAL A 64 3.68 -3.02 7.49
CA VAL A 64 4.45 -2.32 8.53
C VAL A 64 4.80 -0.88 8.18
N ASP A 65 4.75 -0.51 6.91
CA ASP A 65 5.14 0.80 6.40
C ASP A 65 4.00 1.44 5.60
N ILE A 66 3.92 2.76 5.69
CA ILE A 66 3.18 3.60 4.76
C ILE A 66 4.14 4.28 3.79
N CYS A 67 3.84 4.17 2.50
CA CYS A 67 4.62 4.84 1.46
C CYS A 67 4.24 6.31 1.39
N MET A 68 5.21 7.19 1.65
CA MET A 68 5.05 8.64 1.63
C MET A 68 5.73 9.22 0.39
N LYS A 69 5.06 10.11 -0.33
CA LYS A 69 5.58 10.86 -1.47
C LYS A 69 5.79 12.33 -1.06
N ASN A 70 6.93 12.89 -1.43
CA ASN A 70 7.16 14.32 -1.27
C ASN A 70 6.29 15.11 -2.27
N VAL A 71 5.70 16.22 -1.84
CA VAL A 71 4.81 17.02 -2.71
C VAL A 71 5.58 17.79 -3.79
N LYS A 72 6.82 18.20 -3.49
CA LYS A 72 7.65 19.04 -4.38
C LYS A 72 8.60 18.25 -5.27
N SER A 73 8.83 16.97 -4.98
CA SER A 73 9.75 16.11 -5.72
C SER A 73 9.18 14.70 -5.85
N ASP A 74 9.64 13.92 -6.82
CA ASP A 74 9.21 12.51 -6.95
C ASP A 74 9.86 11.55 -5.93
N LYS A 75 10.45 12.10 -4.87
CA LYS A 75 11.03 11.30 -3.79
C LYS A 75 9.92 10.58 -3.03
N GLN A 76 10.15 9.31 -2.77
CA GLN A 76 9.28 8.46 -1.95
C GLN A 76 10.09 7.82 -0.82
N ARG A 77 9.44 7.57 0.31
CA ARG A 77 10.04 6.85 1.44
C ARG A 77 9.02 5.93 2.10
N CYS A 78 9.50 4.83 2.65
CA CYS A 78 8.72 3.97 3.53
C CYS A 78 8.81 4.53 4.94
N GLN A 79 7.67 4.92 5.51
CA GLN A 79 7.58 5.39 6.87
C GLN A 79 6.95 4.29 7.71
N LYS A 80 7.67 3.83 8.74
CA LYS A 80 7.20 2.79 9.62
C LYS A 80 5.99 3.26 10.42
N LEU A 81 4.96 2.42 10.46
CA LEU A 81 3.76 2.65 11.23
C LEU A 81 4.01 2.38 12.73
N PRO A 82 3.21 2.99 13.64
CA PRO A 82 3.29 2.69 15.06
C PRO A 82 3.01 1.20 15.33
N ALA A 83 3.61 0.66 16.40
CA ALA A 83 3.51 -0.75 16.73
C ALA A 83 2.05 -1.24 16.92
N ASP A 84 1.20 -0.39 17.51
CA ASP A 84 -0.22 -0.68 17.70
C ASP A 84 -0.98 -0.78 16.37
N CYS A 85 -0.69 0.13 15.42
CA CYS A 85 -1.21 0.05 14.07
C CYS A 85 -0.81 -1.25 13.36
N ILE A 86 0.48 -1.62 13.44
CA ILE A 86 1.02 -2.85 12.83
C ILE A 86 0.31 -4.08 13.41
N LYS A 87 0.09 -4.10 14.72
CA LYS A 87 -0.65 -5.18 15.39
C LYS A 87 -2.08 -5.26 14.87
N GLY A 88 -2.73 -4.12 14.65
CA GLY A 88 -4.04 -4.04 14.02
C GLY A 88 -4.08 -4.60 12.60
N LEU A 89 -3.12 -4.21 11.76
CA LEU A 89 -3.01 -4.65 10.37
C LEU A 89 -2.79 -6.15 10.22
N LYS A 90 -2.09 -6.80 11.16
CA LYS A 90 -1.88 -8.26 11.15
C LYS A 90 -3.14 -9.08 11.39
N ASN A 91 -4.24 -8.45 11.82
CA ASN A 91 -5.52 -9.11 12.09
C ASN A 91 -6.60 -8.77 11.03
N LEU A 92 -6.23 -8.12 9.92
CA LEU A 92 -7.12 -7.89 8.77
C LEU A 92 -7.35 -9.17 7.96
#